data_AF-A0A7X5QT63-F1
#
_entry.id   AF-A0A7X5QT63-F1
#
_cell.length_a   1.000
_cell.length_b   1.000
_cell.length_c   1.000
_cell.angle_alpha   90.00
_cell.angle_beta   90.00
_cell.angle_gamma   90.00
#
_symmetry.space_group_name_H-M   'P 1'
#
loop_
_entity.id
_entity.type
_entity.pdbx_description
1 polymer ?
#
loop_
_entity_poly.entity_id
_entity_poly.type
_entity_poly.pdbx_seq_one_letter_code
_entity_poly.pdbx_strand_id
1 'polypeptide(L)'
;MLPADATYGGGGATTTKSPPPVPATGGLMTAASKSTAQPNTGFVPAQASTTTYNPATAGSTGYTAATGTAQTYDPTKVDKTGTTYDPTLQTVQGNQLVSNQLNDLTAGDSKYIQQARQQGQQQAARSGLMTSSIAAGASERAAVAAALPIAQADAARYGTVADANQIATNTASQFNAGQTLTANTADATAANTADQFNAGQTNQMTQANNDATNRANEFTANAQNSTSQFNANSLNQAGAFNAGQANQQSQFNAGQVNSGLMSQAQLNEQQYQFDKNLNAQQSNQYFGSQFQREQQMSQILSSIYNNSNLTPAQQQQAAENAKAIFQGLWSATNNTFNAGVPQVFTNV
;
A
#
# COMPACT_ATOMS: atom_id res chain seq x y z
N MET A 1 -19.10 4.90 -19.21
CA MET A 1 -19.74 5.19 -20.51
C MET A 1 -19.46 6.63 -20.87
N LEU A 2 -18.47 6.85 -21.74
CA LEU A 2 -18.27 8.02 -22.62
C LEU A 2 -17.25 7.54 -23.68
N PRO A 3 -17.48 7.76 -24.99
CA PRO A 3 -16.65 7.24 -26.08
C PRO A 3 -15.68 8.30 -26.63
N ALA A 4 -14.64 7.87 -27.34
CA ALA A 4 -14.31 8.29 -28.72
C ALA A 4 -12.89 7.82 -29.10
N ASP A 5 -12.88 6.84 -30.00
CA ASP A 5 -11.75 6.39 -30.83
C ASP A 5 -11.50 7.40 -31.95
N ALA A 6 -10.24 7.76 -32.18
CA ALA A 6 -9.78 8.34 -33.43
C ALA A 6 -8.29 7.98 -33.63
N THR A 7 -8.11 6.81 -34.25
CA THR A 7 -6.85 6.31 -34.79
C THR A 7 -6.42 7.15 -36.01
N TYR A 8 -5.19 7.67 -36.04
CA TYR A 8 -4.55 8.15 -37.27
C TYR A 8 -3.09 7.68 -37.32
N GLY A 9 -2.84 6.65 -38.11
CA GLY A 9 -1.52 6.15 -38.46
C GLY A 9 -1.14 6.56 -39.88
N GLY A 10 0.12 6.91 -40.08
CA GLY A 10 0.68 7.22 -41.39
C GLY A 10 2.20 7.26 -41.32
N GLY A 11 2.82 6.09 -41.31
CA GLY A 11 4.27 5.91 -41.44
C GLY A 11 4.71 5.91 -42.91
N GLY A 12 5.91 6.43 -43.16
CA GLY A 12 6.61 6.32 -44.43
C GLY A 12 8.10 6.20 -44.20
N ALA A 13 8.64 5.00 -44.36
CA ALA A 13 10.07 4.70 -44.31
C ALA A 13 10.74 5.02 -45.65
N THR A 14 11.96 5.55 -45.64
CA THR A 14 12.87 5.43 -46.80
C THR A 14 14.32 5.24 -46.38
N THR A 15 14.85 4.15 -46.92
CA THR A 15 16.20 3.58 -46.83
C THR A 15 17.24 4.40 -47.60
N THR A 16 18.45 4.45 -47.06
CA THR A 16 19.66 5.07 -47.64
C THR A 16 20.12 4.36 -48.92
N LYS A 17 20.32 5.10 -50.01
CA LYS A 17 21.03 4.63 -51.21
C LYS A 17 22.02 5.70 -51.65
N SER A 18 23.31 5.42 -51.48
CA SER A 18 24.43 6.30 -51.88
C SER A 18 24.58 6.35 -53.42
N PRO A 19 24.92 7.51 -54.01
CA PRO A 19 25.26 7.61 -55.43
C PRO A 19 26.76 7.34 -55.71
N PRO A 20 27.12 6.79 -56.90
CA PRO A 20 28.50 6.53 -57.33
C PRO A 20 29.17 7.78 -57.98
N PRO A 21 30.51 7.78 -58.21
CA PRO A 21 31.31 8.99 -58.41
C PRO A 21 31.36 9.56 -59.84
N VAL A 22 31.77 10.84 -59.90
CA VAL A 22 31.85 11.86 -60.97
C VAL A 22 32.65 11.53 -62.24
N PRO A 23 32.44 12.28 -63.34
CA PRO A 23 33.52 13.17 -63.81
C PRO A 23 33.07 14.59 -64.24
N ALA A 24 34.03 15.52 -64.18
CA ALA A 24 33.92 16.97 -64.28
C ALA A 24 34.02 17.53 -65.72
N THR A 25 33.33 18.65 -66.01
CA THR A 25 33.82 19.72 -66.90
C THR A 25 32.92 20.96 -66.87
N GLY A 26 33.53 22.16 -66.83
CA GLY A 26 32.89 23.42 -67.23
C GLY A 26 32.80 24.49 -66.14
N GLY A 27 33.58 25.57 -66.29
CA GLY A 27 33.80 26.62 -65.31
C GLY A 27 32.66 27.63 -65.10
N LEU A 28 32.77 28.39 -64.00
CA LEU A 28 32.74 29.86 -63.93
C LEU A 28 32.81 30.28 -62.46
N MET A 29 33.63 31.28 -62.18
CA MET A 29 33.87 31.84 -60.84
C MET A 29 32.60 32.44 -60.25
N THR A 30 32.36 32.27 -58.94
CA THR A 30 31.75 33.30 -58.07
C THR A 30 31.73 32.89 -56.60
N ALA A 31 31.91 33.90 -55.74
CA ALA A 31 31.83 33.92 -54.28
C ALA A 31 32.98 33.25 -53.51
N ALA A 32 33.89 34.10 -53.03
CA ALA A 32 34.80 33.81 -51.94
C ALA A 32 34.06 33.08 -50.81
N SER A 33 34.59 31.91 -50.45
CA SER A 33 34.10 31.08 -49.36
C SER A 33 34.08 31.90 -48.07
N LYS A 34 32.86 32.15 -47.56
CA LYS A 34 32.66 32.53 -46.16
C LYS A 34 33.41 31.53 -45.29
N SER A 35 34.29 32.02 -44.43
CA SER A 35 34.86 31.23 -43.34
C SER A 35 33.72 30.57 -42.59
N THR A 36 33.61 29.25 -42.74
CA THR A 36 32.70 28.44 -41.93
C THR A 36 33.40 28.25 -40.60
N ALA A 37 33.06 29.09 -39.63
CA ALA A 37 33.40 28.82 -38.24
C ALA A 37 32.83 27.44 -37.90
N GLN A 38 33.70 26.43 -37.83
CA GLN A 38 33.36 25.15 -37.25
C GLN A 38 32.90 25.42 -35.81
N PRO A 39 31.69 25.00 -35.40
CA PRO A 39 31.36 25.00 -33.99
C PRO A 39 32.37 24.10 -33.27
N ASN A 40 33.10 24.68 -32.32
CA ASN A 40 33.99 23.96 -31.43
C ASN A 40 33.19 22.87 -30.71
N THR A 41 33.38 21.61 -31.09
CA THR A 41 32.68 20.42 -30.56
C THR A 41 33.45 19.78 -29.40
N GLY A 42 34.23 20.56 -28.64
CA GLY A 42 35.29 20.01 -27.79
C GLY A 42 35.26 20.38 -26.31
N PHE A 43 34.09 20.50 -25.66
CA PHE A 43 34.03 20.31 -24.21
C PHE A 43 32.72 19.60 -23.84
N VAL A 44 32.81 18.29 -23.64
CA VAL A 44 31.73 17.50 -23.04
C VAL A 44 32.08 17.42 -21.56
N PRO A 45 31.48 18.24 -20.67
CA PRO A 45 31.67 18.05 -19.24
C PRO A 45 31.16 16.65 -18.90
N ALA A 46 31.97 15.89 -18.15
CA ALA A 46 31.59 14.58 -17.65
C ALA A 46 30.18 14.66 -17.07
N GLN A 47 29.26 13.84 -17.58
CA GLN A 47 27.92 13.72 -17.00
C GLN A 47 28.12 13.40 -15.53
N ALA A 48 27.77 14.35 -14.66
CA ALA A 48 27.73 14.11 -13.24
C ALA A 48 26.83 12.88 -13.04
N SER A 49 27.42 11.79 -12.56
CA SER A 49 26.67 10.61 -12.15
C SER A 49 25.75 11.05 -11.01
N THR A 50 24.52 11.45 -11.35
CA THR A 50 23.48 11.71 -10.36
C THR A 50 23.15 10.37 -9.75
N THR A 51 23.69 10.10 -8.55
CA THR A 51 23.15 9.07 -7.70
C THR A 51 21.72 9.48 -7.40
N THR A 52 20.78 8.95 -8.19
CA THR A 52 19.36 9.14 -8.00
C THR A 52 19.03 8.64 -6.61
N TYR A 53 18.79 9.56 -5.67
CA TYR A 53 18.11 9.20 -4.43
C TYR A 53 16.78 8.60 -4.85
N ASN A 54 16.60 7.30 -4.63
CA ASN A 54 15.37 6.58 -4.94
C ASN A 54 14.51 6.50 -3.67
N PRO A 55 13.61 7.45 -3.42
CA PRO A 55 12.74 7.45 -2.25
C PRO A 55 11.72 6.30 -2.22
N ALA A 56 11.60 5.51 -3.30
CA ALA A 56 10.63 4.42 -3.38
C ALA A 56 10.88 3.28 -2.36
N THR A 57 12.04 3.23 -1.71
CA THR A 57 12.39 2.19 -0.74
C THR A 57 12.24 2.59 0.72
N ALA A 58 11.87 3.84 1.03
CA ALA A 58 11.54 4.24 2.40
C ALA A 58 10.10 3.81 2.75
N GLY A 59 9.90 2.49 2.89
CA GLY A 59 8.63 1.93 3.32
C GLY A 59 8.42 2.11 4.83
N SER A 60 7.27 2.69 5.21
CA SER A 60 6.82 2.66 6.61
C SER A 60 6.46 1.22 6.97
N THR A 61 7.17 0.61 7.92
CA THR A 61 6.75 -0.66 8.52
C THR A 61 5.47 -0.40 9.31
N GLY A 62 4.33 -0.92 8.83
CA GLY A 62 3.02 -0.72 9.44
C GLY A 62 2.94 -1.26 10.87
N TYR A 63 1.95 -0.79 11.62
CA TYR A 63 1.62 -1.28 12.96
C TYR A 63 0.51 -2.33 12.85
N THR A 64 0.68 -3.48 13.52
CA THR A 64 -0.38 -4.51 13.65
C THR A 64 -0.97 -4.44 15.04
N ALA A 65 -2.29 -4.29 15.15
CA ALA A 65 -2.97 -4.27 16.44
C ALA A 65 -2.96 -5.67 17.09
N ALA A 66 -2.63 -5.74 18.38
CA ALA A 66 -2.83 -6.94 19.17
C ALA A 66 -4.34 -7.15 19.44
N THR A 67 -4.83 -8.37 19.22
CA THR A 67 -6.23 -8.75 19.45
C THR A 67 -6.36 -9.66 20.68
N GLY A 68 -7.43 -9.46 21.47
CA GLY A 68 -7.74 -10.28 22.63
C GLY A 68 -8.78 -11.38 22.36
N THR A 69 -8.91 -12.33 23.29
CA THR A 69 -9.95 -13.38 23.30
C THR A 69 -10.89 -13.21 24.48
N ALA A 70 -12.21 -13.34 24.25
CA ALA A 70 -13.21 -13.12 25.29
C ALA A 70 -13.13 -14.23 26.36
N GLN A 71 -13.26 -13.84 27.63
CA GLN A 71 -13.42 -14.78 28.73
C GLN A 71 -14.89 -15.18 28.83
N THR A 72 -15.17 -16.48 28.88
CA THR A 72 -16.52 -17.03 28.95
C THR A 72 -16.75 -17.78 30.27
N TYR A 73 -18.01 -17.81 30.70
CA TYR A 73 -18.48 -18.52 31.89
C TYR A 73 -19.11 -19.86 31.50
N ASP A 74 -18.78 -20.93 32.23
CA ASP A 74 -19.30 -22.28 32.04
C ASP A 74 -20.16 -22.72 33.25
N PRO A 75 -21.49 -22.77 33.11
CA PRO A 75 -22.42 -23.11 34.20
C PRO A 75 -22.42 -24.60 34.56
N THR A 76 -21.79 -25.47 33.74
CA THR A 76 -21.75 -26.91 34.00
C THR A 76 -20.76 -27.29 35.11
N LYS A 77 -19.86 -26.38 35.47
CA LYS A 77 -18.86 -26.57 36.54
C LYS A 77 -19.36 -26.32 37.97
N VAL A 78 -20.62 -25.90 38.13
CA VAL A 78 -21.23 -25.76 39.44
C VAL A 78 -21.64 -27.15 39.94
N ASP A 79 -21.14 -27.56 41.12
CA ASP A 79 -21.47 -28.82 41.76
C ASP A 79 -22.97 -28.87 42.13
N LYS A 80 -23.65 -29.97 41.76
CA LYS A 80 -25.11 -30.14 41.82
C LYS A 80 -25.50 -31.41 42.55
N THR A 81 -25.00 -31.61 43.77
CA THR A 81 -25.52 -32.67 44.65
C THR A 81 -26.92 -32.33 45.15
N GLY A 82 -27.95 -32.81 44.44
CA GLY A 82 -29.34 -32.82 44.90
C GLY A 82 -29.68 -34.12 45.64
N THR A 83 -30.20 -34.04 46.86
CA THR A 83 -30.66 -35.20 47.65
C THR A 83 -32.10 -35.55 47.27
N THR A 84 -32.35 -36.78 46.83
CA THR A 84 -33.71 -37.32 46.64
C THR A 84 -34.39 -37.59 47.97
N TYR A 85 -35.71 -37.43 48.04
CA TYR A 85 -36.53 -37.82 49.17
C TYR A 85 -36.93 -39.30 49.07
N ASP A 86 -36.61 -40.08 50.11
CA ASP A 86 -36.95 -41.51 50.21
C ASP A 86 -37.94 -41.72 51.38
N PRO A 87 -39.17 -42.19 51.13
CA PRO A 87 -40.17 -42.31 52.18
C PRO A 87 -39.91 -43.54 53.06
N THR A 88 -40.02 -43.37 54.38
CA THR A 88 -39.97 -44.52 55.29
C THR A 88 -41.26 -45.35 55.18
N LEU A 89 -41.15 -46.61 54.77
CA LEU A 89 -42.30 -47.51 54.63
C LEU A 89 -42.67 -48.17 55.96
N GLN A 90 -43.97 -48.30 56.22
CA GLN A 90 -44.49 -49.00 57.38
C GLN A 90 -44.52 -50.51 57.15
N THR A 91 -44.24 -51.28 58.19
CA THR A 91 -44.43 -52.73 58.20
C THR A 91 -45.47 -53.09 59.23
N VAL A 92 -46.31 -54.10 58.94
CA VAL A 92 -47.28 -54.59 59.93
C VAL A 92 -46.49 -55.29 61.03
N GLN A 93 -46.54 -54.72 62.23
CA GLN A 93 -45.88 -55.29 63.40
C GLN A 93 -46.76 -56.37 64.02
N GLY A 94 -46.14 -57.39 64.63
CA GLY A 94 -46.87 -58.54 65.19
C GLY A 94 -47.98 -58.14 66.17
N ASN A 95 -47.76 -57.10 66.97
CA ASN A 95 -48.73 -56.53 67.91
C ASN A 95 -49.91 -55.79 67.25
N GLN A 96 -49.93 -55.59 65.93
CA GLN A 96 -51.02 -54.95 65.19
C GLN A 96 -52.00 -55.97 64.59
N LEU A 97 -51.68 -57.27 64.69
CA LEU A 97 -52.53 -58.35 64.23
C LEU A 97 -53.42 -58.83 65.37
N VAL A 98 -54.71 -58.93 65.11
CA VAL A 98 -55.72 -59.41 66.07
C VAL A 98 -55.43 -60.86 66.44
N SER A 99 -54.90 -61.66 65.50
CA SER A 99 -54.44 -63.03 65.76
C SER A 99 -53.36 -63.11 66.86
N ASN A 100 -52.34 -62.25 66.77
CA ASN A 100 -51.26 -62.23 67.75
C ASN A 100 -51.71 -61.62 69.07
N GLN A 101 -52.49 -60.54 69.06
CA GLN A 101 -53.05 -59.97 70.29
C GLN A 101 -53.97 -60.96 71.03
N LEU A 102 -54.76 -61.76 70.31
CA LEU A 102 -55.58 -62.81 70.91
C LEU A 102 -54.73 -63.97 71.44
N ASN A 103 -53.67 -64.35 70.73
CA ASN A 103 -52.73 -65.36 71.21
C ASN A 103 -51.99 -64.88 72.48
N ASP A 104 -51.55 -63.62 72.52
CA ASP A 104 -50.84 -63.04 73.66
C ASP A 104 -51.77 -62.87 74.88
N LEU A 105 -53.02 -62.44 74.68
CA LEU A 105 -54.01 -62.28 75.74
C LEU A 105 -54.57 -63.63 76.25
N THR A 106 -54.33 -64.74 75.56
CA THR A 106 -54.91 -66.07 75.90
C THR A 106 -53.91 -67.23 75.90
N ALA A 107 -52.60 -66.93 75.97
CA ALA A 107 -51.49 -67.82 75.62
C ALA A 107 -51.66 -69.32 75.95
N GLY A 108 -51.50 -70.15 74.90
CA GLY A 108 -51.39 -71.61 74.93
C GLY A 108 -51.84 -72.25 73.61
N ASP A 109 -53.05 -71.93 73.17
CA ASP A 109 -53.66 -72.32 71.89
C ASP A 109 -54.99 -71.54 71.85
N SER A 110 -55.10 -70.49 71.03
CA SER A 110 -56.17 -69.48 71.07
C SER A 110 -57.46 -70.00 71.72
N LYS A 111 -57.66 -69.68 73.01
CA LYS A 111 -58.77 -70.23 73.82
C LYS A 111 -60.13 -69.95 73.16
N TYR A 112 -60.19 -68.87 72.38
CA TYR A 112 -61.31 -68.52 71.52
C TYR A 112 -61.63 -69.59 70.46
N ILE A 113 -60.62 -70.08 69.74
CA ILE A 113 -60.78 -71.17 68.75
C ILE A 113 -61.07 -72.50 69.45
N GLN A 114 -60.46 -72.77 70.60
CA GLN A 114 -60.78 -73.96 71.40
C GLN A 114 -62.22 -73.95 71.92
N GLN A 115 -62.70 -72.79 72.39
CA GLN A 115 -64.07 -72.59 72.82
C GLN A 115 -65.05 -72.74 71.64
N ALA A 116 -64.69 -72.23 70.45
CA ALA A 116 -65.48 -72.45 69.24
C ALA A 116 -65.54 -73.93 68.85
N ARG A 117 -64.42 -74.66 68.91
CA ARG A 117 -64.39 -76.13 68.71
C ARG A 117 -65.27 -76.87 69.72
N GLN A 118 -65.19 -76.46 70.99
CA GLN A 118 -65.98 -77.04 72.08
C GLN A 118 -67.49 -76.77 71.89
N GLN A 119 -67.87 -75.57 71.46
CA GLN A 119 -69.26 -75.25 71.09
C GLN A 119 -69.74 -76.11 69.91
N GLY A 120 -68.89 -76.33 68.90
CA GLY A 120 -69.17 -77.27 67.81
C GLY A 120 -69.38 -78.72 68.29
N GLN A 121 -68.56 -79.20 69.24
CA GLN A 121 -68.73 -80.53 69.85
C GLN A 121 -70.03 -80.61 70.66
N GLN A 122 -70.36 -79.58 71.44
CA GLN A 122 -71.58 -79.52 72.22
C GLN A 122 -72.83 -79.51 71.33
N GLN A 123 -72.78 -78.81 70.19
CA GLN A 123 -73.86 -78.81 69.21
C GLN A 123 -74.02 -80.17 68.53
N ALA A 124 -72.92 -80.82 68.15
CA ALA A 124 -72.95 -82.19 67.61
C ALA A 124 -73.44 -83.22 68.66
N ALA A 125 -73.10 -83.01 69.93
CA ALA A 125 -73.55 -83.83 71.05
C ALA A 125 -75.07 -83.72 71.28
N ARG A 126 -75.62 -82.50 71.18
CA ARG A 126 -77.08 -82.25 71.24
C ARG A 126 -77.84 -82.92 70.09
N SER A 127 -77.19 -83.12 68.95
CA SER A 127 -77.73 -83.86 67.82
C SER A 127 -77.49 -85.38 67.88
N GLY A 128 -76.88 -85.90 68.96
CA GLY A 128 -76.64 -87.34 69.15
C GLY A 128 -75.44 -87.90 68.37
N LEU A 129 -74.57 -87.05 67.84
CA LEU A 129 -73.52 -87.41 66.87
C LEU A 129 -72.10 -87.45 67.46
N MET A 130 -71.94 -87.52 68.79
CA MET A 130 -70.65 -87.35 69.53
C MET A 130 -69.49 -88.20 69.02
N THR A 131 -69.76 -89.40 68.49
CA THR A 131 -68.72 -90.39 68.13
C THR A 131 -68.41 -90.45 66.64
N SER A 132 -69.03 -89.60 65.83
CA SER A 132 -68.93 -89.64 64.38
C SER A 132 -67.95 -88.61 63.84
N SER A 133 -67.38 -88.88 62.65
CA SER A 133 -66.61 -87.90 61.87
C SER A 133 -67.37 -86.58 61.63
N ILE A 134 -68.70 -86.58 61.79
CA ILE A 134 -69.56 -85.39 61.73
C ILE A 134 -69.31 -84.45 62.92
N ALA A 135 -69.03 -84.97 64.14
CA ALA A 135 -68.67 -84.14 65.28
C ALA A 135 -67.33 -83.43 65.09
N ALA A 136 -66.34 -84.12 64.51
CA ALA A 136 -65.06 -83.51 64.15
C ALA A 136 -65.24 -82.41 63.09
N GLY A 137 -66.04 -82.67 62.05
CA GLY A 137 -66.35 -81.68 61.02
C GLY A 137 -67.16 -80.47 61.53
N ALA A 138 -68.04 -80.66 62.53
CA ALA A 138 -68.77 -79.57 63.17
C ALA A 138 -67.85 -78.67 64.01
N SER A 139 -66.90 -79.26 64.75
CA SER A 139 -65.89 -78.52 65.51
C SER A 139 -64.90 -77.76 64.61
N GLU A 140 -64.48 -78.37 63.50
CA GLU A 140 -63.60 -77.72 62.54
C GLU A 140 -64.30 -76.55 61.84
N ARG A 141 -65.57 -76.73 61.45
CA ARG A 141 -66.39 -75.63 60.89
C ARG A 141 -66.57 -74.49 61.87
N ALA A 142 -66.80 -74.77 63.16
CA ALA A 142 -66.91 -73.75 64.20
C ALA A 142 -65.57 -73.02 64.43
N ALA A 143 -64.45 -73.74 64.39
CA ALA A 143 -63.11 -73.15 64.44
C ALA A 143 -62.83 -72.22 63.26
N VAL A 144 -63.18 -72.64 62.04
CA VAL A 144 -63.04 -71.82 60.83
C VAL A 144 -63.95 -70.60 60.90
N ALA A 145 -65.21 -70.75 61.34
CA ALA A 145 -66.14 -69.64 61.51
C ALA A 145 -65.63 -68.59 62.51
N ALA A 146 -64.95 -69.02 63.57
CA ALA A 146 -64.31 -68.15 64.55
C ALA A 146 -63.00 -67.53 64.02
N ALA A 147 -62.25 -68.23 63.17
CA ALA A 147 -61.01 -67.72 62.57
C ALA A 147 -61.24 -66.72 61.44
N LEU A 148 -62.33 -66.85 60.68
CA LEU A 148 -62.68 -65.96 59.56
C LEU A 148 -62.69 -64.46 59.91
N PRO A 149 -63.34 -63.98 60.99
CA PRO A 149 -63.33 -62.56 61.33
C PRO A 149 -61.93 -62.05 61.72
N ILE A 150 -61.09 -62.90 62.31
CA ILE A 150 -59.70 -62.55 62.66
C ILE A 150 -58.87 -62.41 61.38
N ALA A 151 -58.98 -63.38 60.46
CA ALA A 151 -58.30 -63.34 59.18
C ALA A 151 -58.76 -62.13 58.33
N GLN A 152 -60.04 -61.77 58.39
CA GLN A 152 -60.57 -60.56 57.73
C GLN A 152 -60.01 -59.27 58.34
N ALA A 153 -59.90 -59.18 59.67
CA ALA A 153 -59.32 -58.02 60.34
C ALA A 153 -57.82 -57.86 60.05
N ASP A 154 -57.06 -58.96 60.10
CA ASP A 154 -55.64 -58.98 59.79
C ASP A 154 -55.38 -58.65 58.31
N ALA A 155 -56.15 -59.24 57.39
CA ALA A 155 -56.08 -58.90 55.96
C ALA A 155 -56.40 -57.42 55.69
N ALA A 156 -57.39 -56.85 56.39
CA ALA A 156 -57.69 -55.42 56.30
C ALA A 156 -56.54 -54.55 56.82
N ARG A 157 -55.82 -54.99 57.86
CA ARG A 157 -54.63 -54.29 58.37
C ARG A 157 -53.48 -54.30 57.37
N TYR A 158 -53.21 -55.46 56.75
CA TYR A 158 -52.23 -55.55 55.67
C TYR A 158 -52.60 -54.67 54.47
N GLY A 159 -53.87 -54.65 54.06
CA GLY A 159 -54.39 -53.76 53.02
C GLY A 159 -54.15 -52.28 53.36
N THR A 160 -54.51 -51.86 54.58
CA THR A 160 -54.32 -50.47 55.04
C THR A 160 -52.84 -50.04 55.02
N VAL A 161 -51.93 -50.92 55.44
CA VAL A 161 -50.48 -50.63 55.42
C VAL A 161 -49.93 -50.63 53.99
N ALA A 162 -50.39 -51.54 53.14
CA ALA A 162 -50.02 -51.55 51.72
C ALA A 162 -50.46 -50.25 51.02
N ASP A 163 -51.69 -49.81 51.25
CA ASP A 163 -52.22 -48.55 50.70
C ASP A 163 -51.42 -47.34 51.23
N ALA A 164 -51.12 -47.29 52.53
CA ALA A 164 -50.32 -46.22 53.13
C ALA A 164 -48.90 -46.15 52.52
N ASN A 165 -48.26 -47.30 52.32
CA ASN A 165 -46.94 -47.38 51.69
C ASN A 165 -46.98 -46.98 50.20
N GLN A 166 -48.03 -47.39 49.48
CA GLN A 166 -48.22 -47.00 48.09
C GLN A 166 -48.43 -45.48 47.97
N ILE A 167 -49.23 -44.90 48.85
CA ILE A 167 -49.42 -43.43 48.92
C ILE A 167 -48.10 -42.74 49.24
N ALA A 168 -47.33 -43.22 50.21
CA ALA A 168 -46.05 -42.64 50.59
C ALA A 168 -45.02 -42.70 49.44
N THR A 169 -44.94 -43.83 48.75
CA THR A 169 -44.07 -44.02 47.58
C THR A 169 -44.48 -43.12 46.41
N ASN A 170 -45.77 -43.03 46.12
CA ASN A 170 -46.30 -42.15 45.07
C ASN A 170 -46.08 -40.67 45.40
N THR A 171 -46.22 -40.29 46.67
CA THR A 171 -45.97 -38.92 47.13
C THR A 171 -44.49 -38.56 47.00
N ALA A 172 -43.60 -39.45 47.42
CA ALA A 172 -42.17 -39.26 47.26
C ALA A 172 -41.75 -39.17 45.79
N SER A 173 -42.33 -40.03 44.95
CA SER A 173 -42.06 -40.01 43.50
C SER A 173 -42.50 -38.69 42.86
N GLN A 174 -43.70 -38.19 43.22
CA GLN A 174 -44.18 -36.88 42.75
C GLN A 174 -43.31 -35.72 43.25
N PHE A 175 -42.88 -35.77 44.51
CA PHE A 175 -41.98 -34.76 45.07
C PHE A 175 -40.63 -34.75 44.35
N ASN A 176 -40.00 -35.93 44.19
CA ASN A 176 -38.73 -36.07 43.49
C ASN A 176 -38.83 -35.63 42.01
N ALA A 177 -39.93 -35.97 41.34
CA ALA A 177 -40.19 -35.51 39.98
C ALA A 177 -40.33 -33.98 39.90
N GLY A 178 -41.06 -33.36 40.83
CA GLY A 178 -41.20 -31.91 40.92
C GLY A 178 -39.87 -31.20 41.21
N GLN A 179 -39.06 -31.76 42.11
CA GLN A 179 -37.73 -31.24 42.43
C GLN A 179 -36.77 -31.37 41.24
N THR A 180 -36.82 -32.50 40.53
CA THR A 180 -36.03 -32.73 39.31
C THR A 180 -36.42 -31.73 38.22
N LEU A 181 -37.72 -31.51 38.00
CA LEU A 181 -38.18 -30.51 37.04
C LEU A 181 -37.69 -29.11 37.40
N THR A 182 -37.79 -28.74 38.69
CA THR A 182 -37.32 -27.44 39.19
C THR A 182 -35.82 -27.26 39.02
N ALA A 183 -35.02 -28.30 39.28
CA ALA A 183 -33.58 -28.28 39.05
C ALA A 183 -33.27 -28.12 37.55
N ASN A 184 -33.92 -28.91 36.70
CA ASN A 184 -33.72 -28.85 35.25
C ASN A 184 -34.10 -27.48 34.67
N THR A 185 -35.18 -26.85 35.15
CA THR A 185 -35.57 -25.51 34.70
C THR A 185 -34.58 -24.45 35.19
N ALA A 186 -34.12 -24.53 36.44
CA ALA A 186 -33.09 -23.63 36.96
C ALA A 186 -31.78 -23.76 36.18
N ASP A 187 -31.38 -24.98 35.84
CA ASP A 187 -30.19 -25.26 35.02
C ASP A 187 -30.33 -24.71 33.60
N ALA A 188 -31.48 -24.92 32.96
CA ALA A 188 -31.76 -24.36 31.64
C ALA A 188 -31.74 -22.82 31.67
N THR A 189 -32.28 -22.19 32.71
CA THR A 189 -32.22 -20.74 32.88
C THR A 189 -30.78 -20.28 33.07
N ALA A 190 -30.00 -20.92 33.93
CA ALA A 190 -28.60 -20.58 34.17
C ALA A 190 -27.75 -20.74 32.90
N ALA A 191 -27.97 -21.79 32.13
CA ALA A 191 -27.34 -22.01 30.83
C ALA A 191 -27.67 -20.89 29.84
N ASN A 192 -28.96 -20.57 29.68
CA ASN A 192 -29.39 -19.50 28.78
C ASN A 192 -28.84 -18.12 29.20
N THR A 193 -28.74 -17.83 30.50
CA THR A 193 -28.14 -16.60 31.01
C THR A 193 -26.63 -16.56 30.74
N ALA A 194 -25.93 -17.68 30.96
CA ALA A 194 -24.51 -17.80 30.67
C ALA A 194 -24.22 -17.59 29.17
N ASP A 195 -25.02 -18.20 28.29
CA ASP A 195 -24.88 -18.06 26.84
C ASP A 195 -25.08 -16.62 26.39
N GLN A 196 -26.12 -15.94 26.90
CA GLN A 196 -26.36 -14.52 26.61
C GLN A 196 -25.21 -13.65 27.10
N PHE A 197 -24.69 -13.89 28.30
CA PHE A 197 -23.53 -13.18 28.83
C PHE A 197 -22.28 -13.42 27.97
N ASN A 198 -21.98 -14.67 27.64
CA ASN A 198 -20.83 -15.05 26.82
C ASN A 198 -20.90 -14.46 25.42
N ALA A 199 -22.09 -14.46 24.81
CA ALA A 199 -22.33 -13.83 23.52
C ALA A 199 -22.10 -12.31 23.60
N GLY A 200 -22.59 -11.66 24.65
CA GLY A 200 -22.33 -10.24 24.92
C GLY A 200 -20.85 -9.90 25.02
N GLN A 201 -20.10 -10.67 25.82
CA GLN A 201 -18.65 -10.50 25.99
C GLN A 201 -17.88 -10.73 24.68
N THR A 202 -18.26 -11.76 23.93
CA THR A 202 -17.66 -12.08 22.63
C THR A 202 -17.88 -10.96 21.62
N ASN A 203 -19.11 -10.43 21.56
CA ASN A 203 -19.45 -9.31 20.68
C ASN A 203 -18.68 -8.04 21.06
N GLN A 204 -18.61 -7.71 22.35
CA GLN A 204 -17.87 -6.53 22.83
C GLN A 204 -16.39 -6.63 22.47
N MET A 205 -15.77 -7.81 22.65
CA MET A 205 -14.37 -7.99 22.32
C MET A 205 -14.10 -7.98 20.82
N THR A 206 -15.00 -8.57 20.03
CA THR A 206 -14.92 -8.52 18.56
C THR A 206 -14.96 -7.07 18.08
N GLN A 207 -15.86 -6.26 18.64
CA GLN A 207 -15.93 -4.83 18.33
C GLN A 207 -14.64 -4.10 18.71
N ALA A 208 -14.11 -4.34 19.92
CA ALA A 208 -12.85 -3.74 20.36
C ALA A 208 -11.66 -4.13 19.47
N ASN A 209 -11.58 -5.39 19.04
CA ASN A 209 -10.54 -5.89 18.13
C ASN A 209 -10.66 -5.24 16.73
N ASN A 210 -11.88 -5.10 16.22
CA ASN A 210 -12.13 -4.43 14.95
C ASN A 210 -11.73 -2.95 15.03
N ASP A 211 -12.06 -2.25 16.11
CA ASP A 211 -11.70 -0.84 16.31
C ASP A 211 -10.17 -0.67 16.46
N ALA A 212 -9.50 -1.58 17.15
CA ALA A 212 -8.04 -1.58 17.24
C ALA A 212 -7.38 -1.79 15.86
N THR A 213 -7.91 -2.73 15.09
CA THR A 213 -7.42 -3.04 13.73
C THR A 213 -7.66 -1.87 12.77
N ASN A 214 -8.84 -1.26 12.81
CA ASN A 214 -9.17 -0.10 11.98
C ASN A 214 -8.26 1.09 12.28
N ARG A 215 -8.01 1.38 13.57
CA ARG A 215 -7.05 2.43 13.97
C ARG A 215 -5.63 2.14 13.51
N ALA A 216 -5.19 0.89 13.58
CA ALA A 216 -3.88 0.47 13.08
C ALA A 216 -3.75 0.67 11.55
N ASN A 217 -4.79 0.32 10.81
CA ASN A 217 -4.86 0.52 9.37
C ASN A 217 -4.85 2.01 9.00
N GLU A 218 -5.65 2.82 9.69
CA GLU A 218 -5.69 4.27 9.49
C GLU A 218 -4.34 4.93 9.76
N PHE A 219 -3.69 4.57 10.87
CA PHE A 219 -2.35 5.04 11.20
C PHE A 219 -1.34 4.68 10.09
N THR A 220 -1.35 3.42 9.65
CA THR A 220 -0.44 2.94 8.60
C THR A 220 -0.68 3.67 7.27
N ALA A 221 -1.93 3.87 6.88
CA ALA A 221 -2.29 4.62 5.67
C ALA A 221 -1.83 6.09 5.76
N ASN A 222 -2.02 6.74 6.91
CA ASN A 222 -1.58 8.11 7.14
C ASN A 222 -0.05 8.23 7.09
N ALA A 223 0.68 7.30 7.69
CA ALA A 223 2.14 7.26 7.64
C ALA A 223 2.65 7.09 6.20
N GLN A 224 2.03 6.21 5.42
CA GLN A 224 2.36 6.01 4.00
C GLN A 224 2.06 7.25 3.16
N ASN A 225 0.93 7.91 3.38
CA ASN A 225 0.57 9.14 2.69
C ASN A 225 1.53 10.30 3.03
N SER A 226 1.92 10.43 4.29
CA SER A 226 2.89 11.45 4.72
C SER A 226 4.26 11.23 4.07
N THR A 227 4.73 9.98 4.05
CA THR A 227 5.98 9.60 3.38
C THR A 227 5.93 9.88 1.89
N SER A 228 4.82 9.53 1.23
CA SER A 228 4.63 9.78 -0.20
C SER A 228 4.65 11.28 -0.53
N GLN A 229 3.99 12.10 0.27
CA GLN A 229 4.01 13.56 0.13
C GLN A 229 5.41 14.14 0.33
N PHE A 230 6.12 13.70 1.37
CA PHE A 230 7.50 14.11 1.62
C PHE A 230 8.39 13.78 0.41
N ASN A 231 8.33 12.54 -0.08
CA ASN A 231 9.13 12.09 -1.21
C ASN A 231 8.81 12.89 -2.49
N ALA A 232 7.53 13.16 -2.77
CA ALA A 232 7.12 13.99 -3.91
C ALA A 232 7.66 15.42 -3.79
N ASN A 233 7.60 16.02 -2.60
CA ASN A 233 8.15 17.35 -2.35
C ASN A 233 9.67 17.39 -2.53
N SER A 234 10.40 16.40 -2.02
CA SER A 234 11.84 16.28 -2.21
C SER A 234 12.21 16.14 -3.69
N LEU A 235 11.46 15.33 -4.46
CA LEU A 235 11.69 15.17 -5.89
C LEU A 235 11.45 16.48 -6.66
N ASN A 236 10.37 17.20 -6.34
CA ASN A 236 10.08 18.50 -6.93
C ASN A 236 11.16 19.53 -6.61
N GLN A 237 11.66 19.56 -5.36
CA GLN A 237 12.72 20.48 -4.96
C GLN A 237 14.04 20.18 -5.68
N ALA A 238 14.40 18.90 -5.82
CA ALA A 238 15.56 18.48 -6.61
C ALA A 238 15.41 18.86 -8.09
N GLY A 239 14.21 18.67 -8.66
CA GLY A 239 13.90 19.09 -10.02
C GLY A 239 14.06 20.59 -10.23
N ALA A 240 13.53 21.41 -9.33
CA ALA A 240 13.66 22.87 -9.37
C ALA A 240 15.13 23.33 -9.23
N PHE A 241 15.89 22.70 -8.35
CA PHE A 241 17.32 22.99 -8.18
C PHE A 241 18.12 22.67 -9.46
N ASN A 242 17.92 21.49 -10.03
CA ASN A 242 18.59 21.08 -11.26
C ASN A 242 18.23 21.98 -12.46
N ALA A 243 16.96 22.37 -12.59
CA ALA A 243 16.54 23.34 -13.59
C ALA A 243 17.19 24.71 -13.39
N GLY A 244 17.31 25.18 -12.14
CA GLY A 244 18.01 26.41 -11.78
C GLY A 244 19.48 26.40 -12.19
N GLN A 245 20.19 25.31 -11.88
CA GLN A 245 21.58 25.08 -12.30
C GLN A 245 21.73 25.09 -13.82
N ALA A 246 20.88 24.34 -14.55
CA ALA A 246 20.92 24.30 -16.01
C ALA A 246 20.69 25.68 -16.65
N ASN A 247 19.78 26.47 -16.08
CA ASN A 247 19.52 27.83 -16.53
C ASN A 247 20.70 28.78 -16.25
N GLN A 248 21.37 28.66 -15.10
CA GLN A 248 22.57 29.46 -14.80
C GLN A 248 23.73 29.10 -15.73
N GLN A 249 23.96 27.81 -15.99
CA GLN A 249 24.98 27.37 -16.93
C GLN A 249 24.71 27.87 -18.34
N SER A 250 23.46 27.83 -18.79
CA SER A 250 23.05 28.33 -20.10
C SER A 250 23.29 29.83 -20.24
N GLN A 251 22.96 30.61 -19.20
CA GLN A 251 23.23 32.05 -19.16
C GLN A 251 24.72 32.37 -19.17
N PHE A 252 25.53 31.60 -18.43
CA PHE A 252 26.97 31.75 -18.42
C PHE A 252 27.59 31.47 -19.80
N ASN A 253 27.18 30.37 -20.44
CA ASN A 253 27.64 30.02 -21.79
C ASN A 253 27.25 31.09 -22.81
N ALA A 254 26.00 31.58 -22.76
CA ALA A 254 25.54 32.67 -23.62
C ALA A 254 26.34 33.97 -23.39
N GLY A 255 26.65 34.29 -22.12
CA GLY A 255 27.49 35.42 -21.76
C GLY A 255 28.90 35.33 -22.35
N GLN A 256 29.53 34.15 -22.25
CA GLN A 256 30.85 33.92 -22.85
C GLN A 256 30.84 34.08 -24.37
N VAL A 257 29.87 33.47 -25.06
CA VAL A 257 29.73 33.59 -26.52
C VAL A 257 29.54 35.05 -26.91
N ASN A 258 28.67 35.78 -26.21
CA ASN A 258 28.46 37.21 -26.48
C ASN A 258 29.73 38.04 -26.26
N SER A 259 30.50 37.77 -25.20
CA SER A 259 31.78 38.48 -24.98
C SER A 259 32.82 38.17 -26.06
N GLY A 260 32.88 36.92 -26.53
CA GLY A 260 33.79 36.51 -27.61
C GLY A 260 33.41 37.15 -28.94
N LEU A 261 32.12 37.16 -29.29
CA LEU A 261 31.61 37.85 -30.47
C LEU A 261 31.89 39.36 -30.42
N MET A 262 31.73 39.99 -29.25
CA MET A 262 32.02 41.41 -29.08
C MET A 262 33.51 41.70 -29.24
N SER A 263 34.39 40.87 -28.67
CA SER A 263 35.84 40.99 -28.87
C SER A 263 36.24 40.80 -30.34
N GLN A 264 35.66 39.81 -31.03
CA GLN A 264 35.90 39.59 -32.46
C GLN A 264 35.41 40.78 -33.30
N ALA A 265 34.25 41.35 -32.98
CA ALA A 265 33.74 42.53 -33.66
C ALA A 265 34.67 43.74 -33.47
N GLN A 266 35.23 43.93 -32.27
CA GLN A 266 36.22 44.99 -32.01
C GLN A 266 37.51 44.79 -32.81
N LEU A 267 38.01 43.56 -32.91
CA LEU A 267 39.20 43.25 -33.72
C LEU A 267 38.94 43.51 -35.21
N ASN A 268 37.79 43.09 -35.72
CA ASN A 268 37.40 43.35 -37.10
C ASN A 268 37.30 44.85 -37.40
N GLU A 269 36.76 45.64 -36.46
CA GLU A 269 36.69 47.10 -36.58
C GLU A 269 38.10 47.73 -36.58
N GLN A 270 38.99 47.30 -35.68
CA GLN A 270 40.37 47.79 -35.66
C GLN A 270 41.12 47.48 -36.95
N GLN A 271 40.96 46.27 -37.50
CA GLN A 271 41.55 45.88 -38.78
C GLN A 271 41.03 46.78 -39.92
N TYR A 272 39.72 47.00 -39.96
CA TYR A 272 39.10 47.89 -40.94
C TYR A 272 39.66 49.32 -40.86
N GLN A 273 39.84 49.86 -39.65
CA GLN A 273 40.43 51.18 -39.47
C GLN A 273 41.92 51.22 -39.85
N PHE A 274 42.67 50.15 -39.59
CA PHE A 274 44.07 50.02 -40.03
C PHE A 274 44.17 50.04 -41.56
N ASP A 275 43.39 49.20 -42.24
CA ASP A 275 43.38 49.11 -43.70
C ASP A 275 43.00 50.45 -44.34
N LYS A 276 42.01 51.14 -43.78
CA LYS A 276 41.60 52.48 -44.22
C LYS A 276 42.73 53.50 -44.05
N ASN A 277 43.40 53.51 -42.90
CA ASN A 277 44.51 54.43 -42.63
C ASN A 277 45.73 54.14 -43.53
N LEU A 278 46.04 52.87 -43.76
CA LEU A 278 47.11 52.44 -44.66
C LEU A 278 46.82 52.89 -46.09
N ASN A 279 45.60 52.70 -46.58
CA ASN A 279 45.19 53.17 -47.91
C ASN A 279 45.29 54.70 -48.01
N ALA A 280 44.80 55.44 -47.00
CA ALA A 280 44.93 56.89 -46.96
C ALA A 280 46.39 57.37 -46.97
N GLN A 281 47.29 56.70 -46.24
CA GLN A 281 48.72 57.00 -46.25
C GLN A 281 49.36 56.73 -47.61
N GLN A 282 49.07 55.58 -48.23
CA GLN A 282 49.58 55.25 -49.56
C GLN A 282 49.11 56.27 -50.61
N SER A 283 47.84 56.66 -50.55
CA SER A 283 47.27 57.72 -51.39
C SER A 283 48.02 59.04 -51.20
N ASN A 284 48.24 59.48 -49.94
CA ASN A 284 48.99 60.70 -49.64
C ASN A 284 50.45 60.64 -50.14
N GLN A 285 51.13 59.51 -49.99
CA GLN A 285 52.49 59.34 -50.52
C GLN A 285 52.53 59.39 -52.04
N TYR A 286 51.56 58.75 -52.71
CA TYR A 286 51.43 58.79 -54.16
C TYR A 286 51.26 60.23 -54.65
N PHE A 287 50.25 60.96 -54.15
CA PHE A 287 50.00 62.36 -54.52
C PHE A 287 51.18 63.27 -54.18
N GLY A 288 51.83 63.07 -53.03
CA GLY A 288 53.04 63.81 -52.67
C GLY A 288 54.21 63.58 -53.64
N SER A 289 54.44 62.33 -54.06
CA SER A 289 55.48 62.00 -55.04
C SER A 289 55.20 62.59 -56.43
N GLN A 290 53.93 62.65 -56.83
CA GLN A 290 53.54 63.27 -58.10
C GLN A 290 53.80 64.77 -58.06
N PHE A 291 53.40 65.45 -56.98
CA PHE A 291 53.63 66.88 -56.82
C PHE A 291 55.12 67.25 -56.82
N GLN A 292 55.97 66.47 -56.14
CA GLN A 292 57.43 66.69 -56.16
C GLN A 292 58.04 66.50 -57.55
N ARG A 293 57.59 65.47 -58.28
CA ARG A 293 58.03 65.22 -59.65
C ARG A 293 57.63 66.35 -60.60
N GLU A 294 56.42 66.88 -60.49
CA GLU A 294 55.97 68.05 -61.27
C GLU A 294 56.84 69.28 -61.00
N GLN A 295 57.19 69.54 -59.73
CA GLN A 295 58.12 70.61 -59.36
C GLN A 295 59.52 70.41 -59.96
N GLN A 296 60.06 69.19 -59.91
CA GLN A 296 61.36 68.87 -60.51
C GLN A 296 61.35 69.05 -62.04
N MET A 297 60.28 68.63 -62.72
CA MET A 297 60.12 68.87 -64.15
C MET A 297 60.12 70.37 -64.48
N SER A 298 59.38 71.16 -63.71
CA SER A 298 59.36 72.61 -63.86
C SER A 298 60.76 73.23 -63.71
N GLN A 299 61.53 72.77 -62.72
CA GLN A 299 62.91 73.21 -62.49
C GLN A 299 63.86 72.78 -63.63
N ILE A 300 63.77 71.53 -64.09
CA ILE A 300 64.60 71.01 -65.19
C ILE A 300 64.31 71.79 -66.48
N LEU A 301 63.04 71.98 -66.83
CA LEU A 301 62.67 72.76 -68.00
C LEU A 301 63.17 74.20 -67.89
N SER A 302 63.01 74.84 -66.73
CA SER A 302 63.56 76.17 -66.48
C SER A 302 65.08 76.22 -66.66
N SER A 303 65.82 75.22 -66.18
CA SER A 303 67.27 75.16 -66.36
C SER A 303 67.70 74.95 -67.81
N ILE A 304 66.94 74.18 -68.61
CA ILE A 304 67.21 73.95 -70.04
C ILE A 304 67.01 75.25 -70.83
N TYR A 305 65.90 75.95 -70.59
CA TYR A 305 65.58 77.20 -71.29
C TYR A 305 66.47 78.38 -70.88
N ASN A 306 66.99 78.38 -69.64
CA ASN A 306 67.92 79.41 -69.17
C ASN A 306 69.40 79.10 -69.46
N ASN A 307 69.72 77.93 -70.04
CA ASN A 307 71.10 77.55 -70.34
C ASN A 307 71.61 78.29 -71.59
N SER A 308 72.48 79.27 -71.36
CA SER A 308 73.09 80.12 -72.39
C SER A 308 74.03 79.39 -73.35
N ASN A 309 74.42 78.15 -73.02
CA ASN A 309 75.33 77.32 -73.84
C ASN A 309 74.60 76.44 -74.86
N LEU A 310 73.26 76.42 -74.85
CA LEU A 310 72.45 75.68 -75.81
C LEU A 310 71.82 76.65 -76.81
N THR A 311 71.88 76.33 -78.10
CA THR A 311 71.13 77.06 -79.13
C THR A 311 69.61 76.83 -78.97
N PRO A 312 68.73 77.70 -79.50
CA PRO A 312 67.28 77.51 -79.38
C PRO A 312 66.79 76.13 -79.87
N ALA A 313 67.36 75.61 -80.95
CA ALA A 313 67.06 74.27 -81.46
C ALA A 313 67.51 73.15 -80.49
N GLN A 314 68.67 73.32 -79.85
CA GLN A 314 69.18 72.36 -78.86
C GLN A 314 68.41 72.44 -77.53
N GLN A 315 67.96 73.62 -77.11
CA GLN A 315 67.09 73.79 -75.94
C GLN A 315 65.74 73.09 -76.15
N GLN A 316 65.15 73.23 -77.35
CA GLN A 316 63.89 72.56 -77.68
C GLN A 316 64.04 71.03 -77.69
N GLN A 317 65.08 70.51 -78.34
CA GLN A 317 65.36 69.06 -78.34
C GLN A 317 65.63 68.52 -76.92
N ALA A 318 66.38 69.26 -76.10
CA ALA A 318 66.65 68.87 -74.72
C ALA A 318 65.37 68.90 -73.85
N ALA A 319 64.48 69.88 -74.05
CA ALA A 319 63.20 69.95 -73.37
C ALA A 319 62.25 68.82 -73.79
N GLU A 320 62.23 68.43 -75.06
CA GLU A 320 61.46 67.28 -75.56
C GLU A 320 61.97 65.96 -75.00
N ASN A 321 63.30 65.77 -74.98
CA ASN A 321 63.91 64.59 -74.36
C ASN A 321 63.61 64.50 -72.86
N ALA A 322 63.68 65.63 -72.12
CA ALA A 322 63.33 65.68 -70.71
C ALA A 322 61.85 65.31 -70.46
N LYS A 323 60.94 65.84 -71.29
CA LYS A 323 59.50 65.49 -71.24
C LYS A 323 59.26 64.00 -71.52
N ALA A 324 59.92 63.42 -72.52
CA ALA A 324 59.77 62.01 -72.87
C ALA A 324 60.25 61.06 -71.75
N ILE A 325 61.40 61.37 -71.13
CA ILE A 325 61.92 60.60 -69.98
C ILE A 325 60.91 60.63 -68.83
N PHE A 326 60.34 61.80 -68.54
CA PHE A 326 59.38 61.96 -67.45
C PHE A 326 58.04 61.27 -67.72
N GLN A 327 57.55 61.32 -68.96
CA GLN A 327 56.37 60.55 -69.37
C GLN A 327 56.59 59.04 -69.19
N GLY A 328 57.79 58.53 -69.50
CA GLY A 328 58.15 57.14 -69.24
C GLY A 328 58.12 56.78 -67.75
N LEU A 329 58.68 57.65 -66.90
CA LEU A 329 58.65 57.50 -65.44
C LEU A 329 57.22 57.56 -64.86
N TRP A 330 56.36 58.41 -65.43
CA TRP A 330 54.94 58.52 -65.05
C TRP A 330 54.17 57.23 -65.33
N SER A 331 54.29 56.71 -66.54
CA SER A 331 53.64 55.45 -66.94
C SER A 331 54.13 54.28 -66.09
N ALA A 332 55.44 54.20 -65.79
CA ALA A 332 55.99 53.17 -64.92
C ALA A 332 55.38 53.23 -63.51
N THR A 333 55.31 54.42 -62.91
CA THR A 333 54.76 54.63 -61.56
C THR A 333 53.28 54.30 -61.49
N ASN A 334 52.48 54.75 -62.48
CA ASN A 334 51.05 54.46 -62.56
C ASN A 334 50.77 52.96 -62.74
N ASN A 335 51.59 52.26 -63.53
CA ASN A 335 51.44 50.81 -63.71
C ASN A 335 51.69 50.04 -62.41
N THR A 336 52.67 50.43 -61.59
CA THR A 336 52.89 49.84 -60.26
C THR A 336 51.75 50.10 -59.27
N PHE A 337 51.05 51.22 -59.39
CA PHE A 337 49.92 51.55 -58.50
C PHE A 337 48.62 50.85 -58.96
N ASN A 338 48.34 50.85 -60.27
CA ASN A 338 47.16 50.19 -60.84
C ASN A 338 47.22 48.66 -60.77
N ALA A 339 48.42 48.06 -60.69
CA ALA A 339 48.58 46.63 -60.46
C ALA A 339 48.16 46.19 -59.04
N GLY A 340 47.81 47.14 -58.16
CA GLY A 340 47.64 46.89 -56.73
C GLY A 340 48.99 46.69 -56.06
N VAL A 341 49.12 47.12 -54.80
CA VAL A 341 50.33 46.91 -54.00
C VAL A 341 50.77 45.44 -54.11
N PRO A 342 52.04 45.14 -54.42
CA PRO A 342 52.55 43.78 -54.32
C PRO A 342 52.27 43.22 -52.92
N GLN A 343 51.72 42.00 -52.85
CA GLN A 343 51.27 41.27 -51.65
C GLN A 343 52.43 40.86 -50.70
N VAL A 344 53.39 41.74 -50.40
CA VAL A 344 54.57 41.40 -49.57
C VAL A 344 54.33 41.68 -48.08
N PHE A 345 53.13 42.10 -47.67
CA PHE A 345 52.78 42.33 -46.26
C PHE A 345 51.48 41.67 -45.79
N THR A 346 51.08 40.54 -46.38
CA THR A 346 49.89 39.76 -45.93
C THR A 346 50.19 38.51 -45.10
N ASN A 347 51.41 38.36 -44.56
CA ASN A 347 51.71 37.32 -43.57
C ASN A 347 52.14 37.93 -42.22
N VAL A 348 51.17 38.32 -41.39
CA VAL A 348 51.13 38.09 -39.93
C VAL A 348 49.67 37.90 -39.53
#